data_AF-A0A453LVZ8-F1
#
_entry.id   AF-A0A453LVZ8-F1
#
_cell.length_a   1.000
_cell.length_b   1.000
_cell.length_c   1.000
_cell.angle_alpha   90.00
_cell.angle_beta   90.00
_cell.angle_gamma   90.00
#
_symmetry.space_group_name_H-M   'P 1'
#
loop_
_entity.id
_entity.type
_entity.pdbx_description
1 polymer ?
#
loop_
_entity_poly.entity_id
_entity_poly.type
_entity_poly.pdbx_seq_one_letter_code
_entity_poly.pdbx_strand_id
1 'polypeptide(L)'
;MPTIRAPASRQTATLQVAVKCRPLTDNERRRSRHIIQVIDDKNVAVLDPDISKGYLDLIQNRTKEKRYSFDHVYAPGCSNT
;
A
#
# COMPACT_ATOMS: atom_id res chain seq x y z
N MET A 1 -34.27 -9.10 29.16
CA MET A 1 -32.99 -8.49 28.72
C MET A 1 -32.13 -9.58 28.10
N PRO A 2 -31.54 -9.39 26.90
CA PRO A 2 -30.65 -10.39 26.32
C PRO A 2 -29.33 -10.38 27.07
N THR A 3 -28.89 -11.55 27.55
CA THR A 3 -27.61 -11.73 28.23
C THR A 3 -26.55 -12.14 27.20
N ILE A 4 -25.57 -11.27 26.95
CA ILE A 4 -24.44 -11.57 26.08
C ILE A 4 -23.51 -12.54 26.82
N ARG A 5 -23.35 -13.76 26.29
CA ARG A 5 -22.40 -14.75 26.82
C ARG A 5 -21.10 -14.69 26.02
N ALA A 6 -19.96 -14.67 26.71
CA ALA A 6 -18.66 -14.77 26.07
C ALA A 6 -18.51 -16.15 25.38
N PRO A 7 -17.83 -16.24 24.22
CA PRO A 7 -17.64 -17.50 23.52
C PRO A 7 -16.84 -18.50 24.36
N ALA A 8 -17.16 -19.79 24.21
CA ALA A 8 -16.59 -20.88 25.00
C ALA A 8 -15.08 -21.13 24.75
N SER A 9 -14.51 -20.55 23.69
CA SER A 9 -13.08 -20.60 23.38
C SER A 9 -12.63 -19.30 22.70
N ARG A 10 -11.34 -18.97 22.79
CA ARG A 10 -10.74 -17.86 22.05
C ARG A 10 -10.83 -18.17 20.55
N GLN A 11 -11.76 -17.54 19.86
CA GLN A 11 -11.75 -17.53 18.40
C GLN A 11 -10.72 -16.50 17.94
N THR A 12 -9.68 -16.97 17.24
CA THR A 12 -8.72 -16.08 16.59
C THR A 12 -9.44 -15.38 15.45
N ALA A 13 -9.73 -14.08 15.61
CA ALA A 13 -10.28 -13.28 14.53
C ALA A 13 -9.19 -13.05 13.47
N THR A 14 -9.43 -13.50 12.24
CA THR A 14 -8.54 -13.25 11.10
C THR A 14 -9.00 -12.00 10.36
N LEU A 15 -8.15 -10.99 10.25
CA LEU A 15 -8.38 -9.82 9.41
C LEU A 15 -7.49 -9.92 8.18
N GLN A 16 -8.09 -9.86 6.99
CA GLN A 16 -7.36 -9.79 5.73
C GLN A 16 -7.40 -8.37 5.18
N VAL A 17 -6.25 -7.87 4.73
CA VAL A 17 -6.08 -6.54 4.17
C VAL A 17 -5.55 -6.65 2.75
N ALA A 18 -6.34 -6.16 1.79
CA ALA A 18 -5.94 -6.07 0.40
C ALA A 18 -5.90 -4.61 -0.07
N VAL A 19 -4.96 -4.30 -0.96
CA VAL A 19 -4.83 -2.97 -1.57
C VAL A 19 -4.92 -3.09 -3.08
N LYS A 20 -5.69 -2.20 -3.71
CA LYS A 20 -5.77 -2.10 -5.16
C LYS A 20 -5.18 -0.77 -5.63
N CYS A 21 -4.17 -0.85 -6.48
CA CYS A 21 -3.61 0.31 -7.14
C CYS A 21 -4.49 0.66 -8.35
N ARG A 22 -5.02 1.87 -8.42
CA ARG A 22 -5.77 2.35 -9.59
C ARG A 22 -4.81 2.71 -10.73
N PRO A 23 -5.13 2.42 -12.00
CA PRO A 23 -4.36 2.97 -13.11
C PRO A 23 -4.48 4.49 -13.17
N LEU A 24 -3.36 5.16 -13.41
CA LEU A 24 -3.34 6.59 -13.67
C LEU A 24 -4.06 6.91 -14.98
N THR A 25 -4.91 7.94 -14.95
CA THR A 25 -5.52 8.53 -16.14
C THR A 25 -4.49 9.30 -16.96
N ASP A 26 -4.82 9.56 -18.23
CA ASP A 26 -3.91 10.28 -19.13
C ASP A 26 -3.58 11.69 -18.63
N ASN A 27 -4.56 12.37 -18.01
CA ASN A 27 -4.35 13.70 -17.44
C ASN A 27 -3.38 13.67 -16.25
N GLU A 28 -3.46 12.64 -15.41
CA GLU A 28 -2.56 12.48 -14.26
C GLU A 28 -1.14 12.14 -14.71
N ARG A 29 -0.99 11.26 -15.72
CA ARG A 29 0.31 10.88 -16.30
C ARG A 29 1.06 12.08 -16.88
N ARG A 30 0.34 13.06 -17.43
CA ARG A 30 0.93 14.28 -17.99
C ARG A 30 1.36 15.29 -16.93
N ARG A 31 0.68 15.32 -15.78
CA ARG A 31 0.88 16.34 -14.74
C ARG A 31 1.78 15.89 -13.59
N SER A 32 1.86 14.58 -13.33
CA SER A 32 2.56 14.04 -12.19
C SER A 32 3.33 12.78 -12.53
N ARG A 33 4.41 12.54 -11.76
CA ARG A 33 5.17 11.30 -11.84
C ARG A 33 4.42 10.18 -11.13
N HIS A 34 4.49 8.98 -11.71
CA HIS A 34 3.95 7.79 -11.08
C HIS A 34 4.90 7.36 -9.95
N ILE A 35 4.37 7.35 -8.72
CA ILE A 35 5.15 7.06 -7.51
C ILE A 35 4.80 5.72 -6.86
N ILE A 36 3.80 4.99 -7.36
CA ILE A 36 3.43 3.68 -6.80
C ILE A 36 4.05 2.60 -7.66
N GLN A 37 4.79 1.70 -7.02
CA GLN A 37 5.40 0.56 -7.67
C GLN A 37 4.95 -0.72 -6.95
N VAL A 38 4.17 -1.55 -7.64
CA VAL A 38 3.84 -2.89 -7.15
C VAL A 38 5.03 -3.79 -7.43
N ILE A 39 5.59 -4.39 -6.37
CA ILE A 39 6.78 -5.24 -6.45
C ILE A 39 6.36 -6.69 -6.66
N ASP A 40 5.39 -7.15 -5.88
CA ASP A 40 4.80 -8.48 -5.97
C ASP A 40 3.33 -8.45 -5.48
N ASP A 41 2.71 -9.61 -5.31
CA ASP A 41 1.31 -9.77 -4.90
C ASP A 41 1.06 -9.41 -3.42
N LYS A 42 2.08 -9.01 -2.66
CA LYS A 42 1.98 -8.63 -1.24
C LYS A 42 2.68 -7.32 -0.92
N ASN A 43 3.58 -6.85 -1.78
CA ASN A 43 4.46 -5.72 -1.51
C ASN A 43 4.27 -4.60 -2.52
N VAL A 44 4.14 -3.38 -1.99
CA VAL A 44 4.09 -2.15 -2.77
C VAL A 44 5.07 -1.14 -2.22
N ALA A 45 5.77 -0.44 -3.10
CA ALA A 45 6.64 0.67 -2.79
C ALA A 45 5.98 1.99 -3.18
N VAL A 46 6.13 2.98 -2.30
CA VAL A 46 5.77 4.38 -2.56
C VAL A 46 7.06 5.17 -2.67
N LEU A 47 7.25 5.82 -3.81
CA LEU A 47 8.40 6.64 -4.12
C LEU A 47 8.17 8.09 -3.69
N ASP A 48 9.21 8.74 -3.22
CA ASP A 48 9.22 10.18 -3.01
C ASP A 48 9.25 10.89 -4.38
N PRO A 49 8.28 11.77 -4.69
CA PRO A 49 8.25 12.50 -5.96
C PRO A 49 9.36 13.55 -6.08
N ASP A 50 10.06 13.92 -5.02
CA ASP A 50 11.19 14.85 -5.12
C ASP A 50 12.31 14.23 -5.97
N ILE A 51 12.92 15.03 -6.86
CA ILE A 51 14.10 14.62 -7.64
C ILE A 51 15.36 14.85 -6.82
N SER A 52 15.39 15.92 -6.02
CA SER A 52 16.56 16.38 -5.28
C SER A 52 16.76 15.59 -3.98
N LYS A 53 18.00 15.20 -3.67
CA LYS A 53 18.34 14.43 -2.45
C LYS A 53 18.90 15.28 -1.33
N GLY A 54 18.99 16.60 -1.49
CA GLY A 54 19.75 17.47 -0.59
C GLY A 54 19.30 17.43 0.88
N TYR A 55 18.03 17.11 1.14
CA TYR A 55 17.52 16.96 2.50
C TYR A 55 17.76 15.56 3.10
N LEU A 56 17.92 14.52 2.27
CA LEU A 56 18.12 13.15 2.75
C LEU A 56 19.51 12.94 3.32
N ASP A 57 20.50 13.69 2.83
CA ASP A 57 21.86 13.66 3.40
C ASP A 57 21.89 14.20 4.84
N LEU A 58 20.89 15.01 5.22
CA LEU A 58 20.70 15.54 6.58
C LEU A 58 20.00 14.53 7.51
N ILE A 59 19.34 13.50 6.96
CA ILE A 59 18.64 12.46 7.72
C ILE A 59 19.23 11.10 7.35
N GLN A 60 20.19 10.64 8.15
CA GLN A 60 20.79 9.31 7.97
C GLN A 60 19.71 8.22 7.86
N ASN A 61 19.90 7.31 6.91
CA ASN A 61 19.09 6.12 6.64
C ASN A 61 17.67 6.34 6.11
N ARG A 62 17.32 7.51 5.55
CA ARG A 62 16.07 7.66 4.77
C ARG A 62 16.29 7.42 3.27
N THR A 63 15.57 6.44 2.73
CA THR A 63 15.45 6.17 1.30
C THR A 63 14.28 6.97 0.70
N LYS A 64 14.33 7.25 -0.61
CA LYS A 64 13.20 7.79 -1.40
C LYS A 64 12.12 6.76 -1.72
N GLU A 65 12.15 5.64 -1.01
CA GLU A 65 11.25 4.53 -1.20
C GLU A 65 10.76 4.09 0.18
N LYS A 66 9.45 3.92 0.32
CA LYS A 66 8.83 3.32 1.48
C LYS A 66 8.03 2.10 1.05
N ARG A 67 8.38 0.95 1.62
CA ARG A 67 7.75 -0.34 1.31
C ARG A 67 6.64 -0.67 2.31
N TYR A 68 5.53 -1.17 1.79
CA TYR A 68 4.36 -1.62 2.53
C TYR A 68 4.05 -3.05 2.13
N SER A 69 3.65 -3.86 3.11
CA SER A 69 3.28 -5.26 2.93
C SER A 69 1.84 -5.49 3.35
N PHE A 70 1.09 -6.23 2.53
CA PHE A 70 -0.32 -6.54 2.68
C PHE A 70 -0.55 -8.04 2.43
N ASP A 71 -1.73 -8.55 2.76
CA ASP A 71 -2.09 -9.94 2.45
C ASP A 71 -2.24 -10.16 0.94
N HIS A 72 -2.71 -9.12 0.24
CA HIS A 72 -2.75 -9.10 -1.22
C HIS A 72 -2.68 -7.69 -1.82
N VAL A 73 -2.03 -7.55 -2.97
CA VAL A 73 -1.89 -6.31 -3.73
C VAL A 73 -2.33 -6.52 -5.17
N TYR A 74 -3.33 -5.77 -5.61
CA TYR A 74 -3.80 -5.76 -6.98
C TYR A 74 -3.11 -4.66 -7.80
N ALA A 75 -2.44 -5.07 -8.88
CA ALA A 75 -1.79 -4.16 -9.80
C ALA A 75 -2.80 -3.28 -10.59
N PRO A 76 -2.36 -2.16 -11.18
CA PRO A 76 -3.22 -1.24 -11.94
C PRO A 76 -4.02 -1.84 -13.10
N GLY A 77 -3.64 -3.02 -13.58
CA GLY A 77 -4.32 -3.75 -14.66
C GLY A 77 -5.36 -4.79 -14.20
N CYS A 78 -5.54 -5.01 -12.89
CA CYS A 78 -6.44 -6.04 -12.40
C CYS A 78 -7.92 -5.67 -12.63
N SER A 79 -8.69 -6.58 -13.24
CA SER A 79 -10.14 -6.47 -13.39
C SER A 79 -10.86 -6.76 -12.06
N ASN A 80 -12.16 -6.43 -12.01
CA ASN A 80 -13.06 -6.84 -10.91
C ASN A 80 -13.89 -8.08 -11.27
N THR A 81 -13.68 -8.63 -12.47
CA THR A 81 -14.44 -9.74 -13.04
C THR A 81 -13.87 -11.07 -12.62
#